data_AF-A0A2U3KP82-F1
#
_entry.id   AF-A0A2U3KP82-F1
#
_cell.length_a   1.000
_cell.length_b   1.000
_cell.length_c   1.000
_cell.angle_alpha   90.00
_cell.angle_beta   90.00
_cell.angle_gamma   90.00
#
_symmetry.space_group_name_H-M   'P 1'
#
loop_
_entity.id
_entity.type
_entity.pdbx_description
1 polymer ?
#
loop_
_entity_poly.entity_id
_entity_poly.type
_entity_poly.pdbx_seq_one_letter_code
_entity_poly.pdbx_strand_id
1 'polypeptide(L)'
;MTSSAASNVVPEYMSLKTLAIYAEVTTRTLQNWKMLGMPYIKVRGSVRVRRHDFDNWLSSFTATENTPPANQIDDIWRDVVAEVKNG
;
A
#
# COMPACT_ATOMS: atom_id res chain seq x y z
N MET A 1 37.98 11.94 7.61
CA MET A 1 36.99 10.89 7.29
C MET A 1 35.95 10.86 8.41
N THR A 2 34.75 11.39 8.17
CA THR A 2 33.55 11.10 8.96
C THR A 2 32.36 11.24 8.01
N SER A 3 31.97 10.12 7.39
CA SER A 3 30.72 10.03 6.65
C SER A 3 29.58 10.25 7.63
N SER A 4 28.89 11.38 7.51
CA SER A 4 27.65 11.63 8.23
C SER A 4 26.58 10.71 7.64
N ALA A 5 26.15 9.71 8.40
CA ALA A 5 25.03 8.86 8.04
C ALA A 5 23.78 9.75 7.99
N ALA A 6 23.40 10.18 6.79
CA ALA A 6 22.14 10.87 6.56
C ALA A 6 21.03 9.95 7.02
N SER A 7 20.44 10.26 8.18
CA SER A 7 19.25 9.58 8.69
C SER A 7 18.20 9.61 7.58
N ASN A 8 17.81 8.43 7.07
CA ASN A 8 16.76 8.25 6.06
C ASN A 8 15.38 8.56 6.66
N VAL A 9 15.19 9.80 7.14
CA VAL A 9 13.90 10.24 7.67
C VAL A 9 13.02 10.54 6.47
N VAL A 10 12.04 9.67 6.24
CA VAL A 10 11.01 9.90 5.22
C VAL A 10 10.23 11.16 5.64
N PRO A 11 10.18 12.21 4.79
CA PRO A 11 9.45 13.42 5.13
C PRO A 11 7.96 13.16 5.31
N GLU A 12 7.34 13.78 6.32
CA GLU A 12 5.90 13.64 6.57
C GLU A 12 5.06 14.21 5.40
N TYR A 13 5.52 15.30 4.79
CA TYR A 13 4.90 15.89 3.60
C TYR A 13 5.82 15.71 2.38
N MET A 14 5.32 14.97 1.40
CA MET A 14 6.07 14.63 0.20
C MET A 14 5.58 15.40 -1.02
N SER A 15 6.51 15.76 -1.90
CA SER A 15 6.17 16.15 -3.27
C SER A 15 5.70 14.91 -4.06
N LEU A 16 5.01 15.08 -5.19
CA LEU A 16 4.64 13.94 -6.04
C LEU A 16 5.87 13.15 -6.53
N LYS A 17 7.01 13.81 -6.74
CA LYS A 17 8.25 13.11 -7.13
C LYS A 17 8.79 12.24 -5.99
N THR A 18 8.77 12.76 -4.77
CA THR A 18 9.22 12.02 -3.58
C THR A 18 8.27 10.87 -3.26
N LEU A 19 6.95 11.12 -3.35
CA LEU A 19 5.94 10.11 -3.12
C LEU A 19 6.02 8.97 -4.14
N ALA A 20 6.35 9.28 -5.40
CA ALA A 20 6.56 8.28 -6.44
C ALA A 20 7.69 7.31 -6.10
N ILE A 21 8.78 7.82 -5.53
CA ILE A 21 9.90 6.99 -5.04
C ILE A 21 9.45 6.18 -3.83
N TYR A 22 8.76 6.81 -2.87
CA TYR A 22 8.26 6.14 -1.66
C TYR A 22 7.31 4.98 -1.96
N ALA A 23 6.37 5.17 -2.89
CA ALA A 23 5.35 4.19 -3.25
C ALA A 23 5.76 3.28 -4.41
N GLU A 24 7.00 3.40 -4.91
CA GLU A 24 7.54 2.61 -6.04
C GLU A 24 6.66 2.65 -7.31
N VAL A 25 6.08 3.82 -7.60
CA VAL A 25 5.22 4.03 -8.78
C VAL A 25 5.67 5.22 -9.62
N THR A 26 5.18 5.32 -10.84
CA THR A 26 5.43 6.51 -11.66
C THR A 26 4.65 7.72 -11.15
N THR A 27 5.18 8.92 -11.39
CA THR A 27 4.43 10.17 -11.12
C THR A 27 3.13 10.25 -11.91
N ARG A 28 3.06 9.62 -13.09
CA ARG A 28 1.83 9.51 -13.90
C ARG A 28 0.76 8.71 -13.16
N THR A 29 1.12 7.61 -12.51
CA THR A 29 0.22 6.82 -11.67
C THR A 29 -0.37 7.68 -10.55
N LEU A 30 0.47 8.45 -9.84
CA LEU A 30 -0.01 9.36 -8.80
C LEU A 30 -0.95 10.46 -9.32
N GLN A 31 -0.73 10.96 -10.55
CA GLN A 31 -1.67 11.90 -11.16
C GLN A 31 -3.04 11.25 -11.43
N ASN A 32 -3.05 9.99 -11.88
CA ASN A 32 -4.30 9.25 -12.04
C ASN A 32 -4.98 9.03 -10.68
N TRP A 33 -4.22 8.66 -9.64
CA TRP A 33 -4.76 8.47 -8.29
C TRP A 33 -5.33 9.75 -7.67
N LYS A 34 -4.78 10.92 -7.99
CA LYS A 34 -5.41 12.20 -7.63
C LYS A 34 -6.80 12.36 -8.23
N MET A 35 -7.02 11.87 -9.45
CA MET A 35 -8.35 11.87 -10.07
C MET A 35 -9.30 10.87 -9.40
N LEU A 36 -8.75 9.85 -8.72
CA LEU A 36 -9.47 8.86 -7.93
C LEU A 36 -9.64 9.26 -6.45
N GLY A 37 -9.28 10.49 -6.08
CA GLY A 37 -9.48 10.99 -4.72
C GLY A 37 -8.33 10.74 -3.74
N MET A 38 -7.11 10.43 -4.22
CA MET A 38 -5.91 10.38 -3.37
C MET A 38 -5.76 11.70 -2.58
N PRO A 39 -5.47 11.66 -1.27
CA PRO A 39 -5.38 12.87 -0.45
C PRO A 39 -4.17 13.73 -0.86
N TYR A 40 -4.39 15.04 -0.96
CA TYR A 40 -3.33 16.01 -1.20
C TYR A 40 -3.73 17.41 -0.72
N ILE A 41 -2.73 18.25 -0.48
CA ILE A 41 -2.89 19.68 -0.23
C ILE A 41 -2.19 20.48 -1.33
N LYS A 42 -2.72 21.67 -1.65
CA LYS A 42 -2.10 22.65 -2.54
C LYS A 42 -1.44 23.76 -1.72
N VAL A 43 -0.14 23.96 -1.93
CA VAL A 43 0.64 25.04 -1.31
C VAL A 43 1.31 25.85 -2.41
N ARG A 44 0.87 27.10 -2.62
CA ARG A 44 1.40 28.03 -3.64
C ARG A 44 1.58 27.37 -5.03
N GLY A 45 0.58 26.63 -5.50
CA GLY A 45 0.61 25.94 -6.80
C GLY A 45 1.34 24.59 -6.81
N SER A 46 2.02 24.22 -5.72
CA SER A 46 2.64 22.91 -5.55
C SER A 46 1.74 21.93 -4.82
N VAL A 47 1.77 20.66 -5.23
CA VAL A 47 1.08 19.56 -4.52
C VAL A 47 1.99 19.00 -3.43
N ARG A 48 1.43 18.80 -2.24
CA ARG A 48 2.03 18.03 -1.15
C ARG A 48 1.08 16.95 -0.69
N VAL A 49 1.63 15.81 -0.31
CA VAL A 49 0.88 14.67 0.18
C VAL A 49 1.43 14.31 1.54
N ARG A 50 0.55 14.21 2.54
CA ARG A 50 0.92 13.74 3.86
C ARG A 50 1.04 12.21 3.80
N ARG A 51 2.15 11.66 4.27
CA ARG A 51 2.45 10.23 4.19
C ARG A 51 1.35 9.38 4.84
N HIS A 52 0.97 9.72 6.07
CA HIS A 52 -0.04 8.96 6.82
C HIS A 52 -1.39 8.90 6.10
N ASP A 53 -1.86 10.02 5.55
CA ASP A 53 -3.14 10.07 4.84
C ASP A 53 -3.08 9.24 3.55
N PHE A 54 -1.94 9.27 2.85
CA PHE A 54 -1.70 8.45 1.67
C PHE A 54 -1.68 6.95 2.00
N ASP A 55 -0.97 6.54 3.05
CA ASP A 55 -0.91 5.13 3.49
C ASP A 55 -2.32 4.62 3.86
N ASN A 56 -3.11 5.42 4.59
CA ASN A 56 -4.50 5.10 4.94
C ASN A 56 -5.42 5.03 3.71
N TRP A 57 -5.22 5.92 2.74
CA TRP A 57 -5.97 5.87 1.49
C TRP A 57 -5.60 4.61 0.70
N LEU A 58 -4.31 4.26 0.62
CA LEU A 58 -3.83 3.10 -0.12
C LEU A 58 -4.33 1.78 0.49
N SER A 59 -4.38 1.68 1.83
CA SER A 59 -4.90 0.49 2.52
C SER A 59 -6.39 0.23 2.26
N SER A 60 -7.15 1.22 1.78
CA SER A 60 -8.54 1.01 1.35
C SER A 60 -8.66 0.25 0.02
N PHE A 61 -7.58 0.19 -0.77
CA PHE A 61 -7.53 -0.53 -2.05
C PHE A 61 -6.85 -1.89 -1.95
N THR A 62 -6.12 -2.16 -0.86
CA THR A 62 -5.62 -3.50 -0.59
C THR A 62 -6.79 -4.38 -0.21
N ALA A 63 -7.33 -5.09 -1.20
CA ALA A 63 -8.08 -6.30 -0.93
C ALA A 63 -7.13 -7.21 -0.14
N THR A 64 -7.53 -7.59 1.07
CA THR A 64 -6.95 -8.73 1.78
C THR A 64 -6.80 -9.82 0.73
N GLU A 65 -5.58 -10.31 0.48
CA GLU A 65 -5.46 -11.60 -0.18
C GLU A 65 -6.48 -12.49 0.53
N ASN A 66 -7.40 -13.10 -0.20
CA ASN A 66 -8.27 -14.14 0.33
C ASN A 66 -7.40 -15.37 0.64
N THR A 67 -6.31 -15.21 1.36
CA THR A 67 -5.63 -16.28 2.07
C THR A 67 -6.63 -16.70 3.12
N PRO A 68 -7.28 -17.87 2.96
CA PRO A 68 -8.11 -18.39 4.02
C PRO A 68 -7.21 -18.46 5.25
N PRO A 69 -7.65 -17.97 6.42
CA PRO A 69 -6.88 -18.15 7.64
C PRO A 69 -6.54 -19.65 7.77
N ALA A 70 -5.33 -19.98 8.25
CA ALA A 70 -4.77 -21.33 8.12
C ALA A 70 -5.71 -22.45 8.61
N ASN A 71 -6.58 -22.14 9.58
CA ASN A 71 -7.64 -23.02 10.07
C ASN A 71 -8.71 -23.37 9.02
N GLN A 72 -9.03 -22.48 8.09
CA GLN A 72 -10.01 -22.72 7.03
C GLN A 72 -9.46 -23.66 5.94
N ILE A 73 -8.13 -23.69 5.75
CA ILE A 73 -7.48 -24.63 4.82
C ILE A 73 -7.58 -26.06 5.36
N ASP A 74 -7.38 -26.24 6.67
CA ASP A 74 -7.50 -27.55 7.33
C ASP A 74 -8.93 -28.10 7.26
N ASP A 75 -9.94 -27.24 7.40
CA ASP A 75 -11.35 -27.62 7.30
C ASP A 75 -11.70 -28.06 5.85
N ILE A 76 -11.22 -27.32 4.85
CA ILE A 76 -11.42 -27.67 3.43
C ILE A 76 -10.74 -29.01 3.07
N TRP A 77 -9.52 -29.25 3.57
CA TRP A 77 -8.83 -30.53 3.33
C TRP A 77 -9.53 -31.72 3.99
N ARG A 78 -10.12 -31.52 5.18
CA ARG A 78 -10.85 -32.58 5.89
C ARG A 78 -12.10 -33.02 5.13
N ASP A 79 -12.84 -32.09 4.57
CA ASP A 79 -14.04 -32.39 3.78
C ASP A 79 -13.70 -33.17 2.50
N VAL A 80 -12.65 -32.76 1.77
CA VAL A 80 -12.19 -33.46 0.56
C VAL A 80 -11.72 -34.89 0.88
N VAL A 81 -10.99 -35.08 1.98
CA VAL A 81 -10.51 -36.41 2.39
C VAL A 81 -11.66 -37.30 2.88
N ALA A 82 -12.70 -36.73 3.49
CA ALA A 82 -13.89 -37.48 3.90
C ALA A 82 -14.68 -37.98 2.69
N GLU A 83 -14.78 -37.19 1.62
CA GLU A 83 -15.51 -37.56 0.41
C GLU A 83 -14.81 -38.69 -0.36
N VAL A 84 -13.47 -38.67 -0.48
CA VAL A 84 -12.70 -39.76 -1.11
C VAL A 84 -12.78 -41.09 -0.34
N LYS A 85 -13.04 -41.06 0.97
CA LYS A 85 -13.16 -42.28 1.78
C LYS A 85 -14.56 -42.90 1.76
N ASN A 86 -15.57 -42.14 1.34
CA ASN A 86 -16.97 -42.55 1.36
C ASN A 86 -17.53 -42.88 -0.04
N GLY A 87 -16.74 -42.71 -1.10
CA GLY A 87 -17.02 -43.18 -2.46
C GLY A 87 -16.18 -44.38 -2.85
#